data_AF-A0A836CCU6-F1
#
_entry.id   AF-A0A836CCU6-F1
#
_cell.length_a   1.000
_cell.length_b   1.000
_cell.length_c   1.000
_cell.angle_alpha   90.00
_cell.angle_beta   90.00
_cell.angle_gamma   90.00
#
_symmetry.space_group_name_H-M   'P 1'
#
loop_
_entity.id
_entity.type
_entity.pdbx_description
1 polymer ?
#
loop_
_entity_poly.entity_id
_entity_poly.type
_entity_poly.pdbx_seq_one_letter_code
_entity_poly.pdbx_strand_id
1 'polypeptide(L)'
;MATDGHAAEPLVEHKPRGPNLKNPPLLPEDQWPTYPGFNFEILHRDQGDSDARTGRLTTPHGVVETPAFIFCATKAAIKGLTMEQMKACDTQIVLSNTYHLHVQPGSEAIRDMGGLQKATNWRGPMLTDSGGYQIFSMGHGSVSDEIKGRRGATDANPNPPSLLSIGEKGARFKSYHDGSIKQLSPETSIQIQRDLGADLILVLDECTPFHVDKEYTAASTRRSHRWALRSLNEFVRTANEGAQQQALYGIIQGGVYRDLRAESAAFVNAQPFFGIAVGGSLGASAADMYRVVDMTMAMVRRDRPVHLLGIGGVADIFNGVSHGIGTFDCVHPTRLGRHGGALVRVRHWPKSACSLAVQSSPPVHTNPRGIDTFDCVHPTRLGRHGGALVRARHWSRGGGEGQVPRASIQLAKGQFRGDARPVDAECGCPTCAAGYSRAYLHHCVRAGELVGGALLTQHNVWTMNALMADVRAAIAAGTPLEQVEDHWLAPGLRSADIVAADAMRRGGAAAAAAGDGGDGSVAATHATGVAAAAGGRSDGGGAGGGSGDAADDGSITAAAL
;
A
#
# COMPACT_ATOMS: atom_id res chain seq x y z
N MET A 1 55.94 52.41 42.95
CA MET A 1 54.95 52.73 41.90
C MET A 1 54.83 51.50 41.03
N ALA A 2 53.89 50.61 41.37
CA ALA A 2 53.62 49.39 40.62
C ALA A 2 52.52 49.71 39.59
N THR A 3 52.75 49.33 38.34
CA THR A 3 51.80 49.51 37.23
C THR A 3 50.96 48.25 37.12
N ASP A 4 49.67 48.35 37.46
CA ASP A 4 48.69 47.30 37.24
C ASP A 4 48.23 47.29 35.78
N GLY A 5 48.35 46.12 35.16
CA GLY A 5 47.75 45.83 33.86
C GLY A 5 46.27 45.46 34.02
N HIS A 6 45.41 46.11 33.25
CA HIS A 6 44.04 45.64 33.02
C HIS A 6 43.98 44.99 31.64
N ALA A 7 43.90 43.65 31.64
CA ALA A 7 43.52 42.87 30.47
C ALA A 7 42.01 43.04 30.25
N ALA A 8 41.63 43.45 29.03
CA ALA A 8 40.24 43.48 28.61
C ALA A 8 39.71 42.04 28.47
N GLU A 9 38.57 41.75 29.11
CA GLU A 9 37.86 40.48 28.90
C GLU A 9 37.31 40.39 27.47
N PRO A 10 37.41 39.24 26.80
CA PRO A 10 36.87 39.06 25.47
C PRO A 10 35.34 38.97 25.53
N LEU A 11 34.66 39.79 24.73
CA LEU A 11 33.24 39.66 24.43
C LEU A 11 32.96 38.25 23.88
N VAL A 12 32.26 37.44 24.67
CA VAL A 12 31.79 36.12 24.25
C VAL A 12 30.68 36.35 23.22
N GLU A 13 31.00 36.21 21.94
CA GLU A 13 29.99 36.07 20.88
C GLU A 13 29.15 34.82 21.18
N HIS A 14 27.92 35.04 21.65
CA HIS A 14 26.90 34.00 21.69
C HIS A 14 26.58 33.58 20.25
N LYS A 15 27.21 32.49 19.78
CA LYS A 15 26.71 31.75 18.61
C LYS A 15 25.22 31.47 18.83
N PRO A 16 24.32 31.87 17.91
CA PRO A 16 22.90 31.58 18.05
C PRO A 16 22.73 30.06 18.22
N ARG A 17 22.06 29.64 19.30
CA ARG A 17 21.72 28.23 19.51
C ARG A 17 20.89 27.78 18.30
N GLY A 18 21.36 26.76 17.59
CA GLY A 18 20.60 26.18 16.47
C GLY A 18 19.20 25.73 16.91
N PRO A 19 18.27 25.53 15.96
CA PRO A 19 16.87 25.25 16.28
C PRO A 19 16.72 24.01 17.19
N ASN A 20 15.85 24.11 18.20
CA ASN A 20 15.56 22.99 19.09
C ASN A 20 14.71 21.94 18.38
N LEU A 21 15.36 20.96 17.75
CA LEU A 21 14.70 19.92 16.96
C LEU A 21 13.84 18.97 17.81
N LYS A 22 14.14 18.83 19.11
CA LYS A 22 13.46 17.89 20.01
C LYS A 22 12.20 18.47 20.64
N ASN A 23 12.09 19.80 20.73
CA ASN A 23 10.90 20.50 21.19
C ASN A 23 10.58 21.63 20.20
N PRO A 24 10.09 21.32 18.99
CA PRO A 24 9.65 22.34 18.06
C PRO A 24 8.48 23.13 18.67
N PRO A 25 8.43 24.46 18.49
CA PRO A 25 7.34 25.26 19.03
C PRO A 25 6.03 24.90 18.35
N LEU A 26 4.94 24.89 19.13
CA LEU A 26 3.58 24.90 18.60
C LEU A 26 3.27 26.27 18.01
N LEU A 27 2.52 26.31 16.91
CA LEU A 27 2.01 27.56 16.39
C LEU A 27 0.86 28.06 17.26
N PRO A 28 0.90 29.33 17.71
CA PRO A 28 -0.27 30.02 18.23
C PRO A 28 -1.46 29.94 17.25
N GLU A 29 -2.69 29.89 17.77
CA GLU A 29 -3.90 29.74 16.94
C GLU A 29 -4.08 30.87 15.91
N ASP A 30 -3.66 32.09 16.25
CA ASP A 30 -3.66 33.25 15.35
C ASP A 30 -2.65 33.14 14.19
N GLN A 31 -1.73 32.19 14.26
CA GLN A 31 -0.74 31.88 13.21
C GLN A 31 -1.08 30.61 12.43
N TRP A 32 -2.23 29.99 12.69
CA TRP A 32 -2.66 28.81 11.95
C TRP A 32 -2.88 29.15 10.47
N PRO A 33 -2.51 28.24 9.55
CA PRO A 33 -2.70 28.46 8.13
C PRO A 33 -4.19 28.60 7.81
N THR A 34 -4.53 29.64 7.06
CA THR A 34 -5.79 29.70 6.33
C THR A 34 -5.52 29.05 4.97
N TYR A 35 -6.35 28.10 4.54
CA TYR A 35 -6.14 27.33 3.29
C TYR A 35 -6.97 27.92 2.14
N PRO A 36 -6.59 29.05 1.53
CA PRO A 36 -7.40 29.73 0.51
C PRO A 36 -7.54 28.86 -0.74
N GLY A 37 -8.76 28.80 -1.27
CA GLY A 37 -9.08 27.98 -2.45
C GLY A 37 -9.23 26.48 -2.16
N PHE A 38 -9.13 26.08 -0.89
CA PHE A 38 -9.40 24.71 -0.46
C PHE A 38 -10.66 24.63 0.38
N ASN A 39 -11.46 23.58 0.13
CA ASN A 39 -12.64 23.27 0.93
C ASN A 39 -12.91 21.77 0.88
N PHE A 40 -13.46 21.21 1.96
CA PHE A 40 -14.00 19.85 1.97
C PHE A 40 -15.43 19.87 2.47
N GLU A 41 -16.35 19.52 1.59
CA GLU A 41 -17.78 19.42 1.89
C GLU A 41 -18.20 17.96 1.91
N ILE A 42 -18.97 17.54 2.91
CA ILE A 42 -19.58 16.20 2.95
C ILE A 42 -20.97 16.32 2.33
N LEU A 43 -21.21 15.59 1.24
CA LEU A 43 -22.46 15.68 0.47
C LEU A 43 -23.51 14.66 0.96
N HIS A 44 -23.08 13.40 1.13
CA HIS A 44 -23.93 12.32 1.59
C HIS A 44 -23.18 11.47 2.62
N ARG A 45 -23.94 10.88 3.53
CA ARG A 45 -23.48 9.85 4.47
C ARG A 45 -24.30 8.60 4.22
N ASP A 46 -23.66 7.45 4.39
CA ASP A 46 -24.37 6.18 4.40
C ASP A 46 -25.45 6.18 5.50
N GLN A 47 -26.54 5.47 5.23
CA GLN A 47 -27.69 5.37 6.16
C GLN A 47 -27.62 4.10 7.03
N GLY A 48 -26.67 3.21 6.75
CA GLY A 48 -26.42 2.00 7.52
C GLY A 48 -25.47 2.20 8.70
N ASP A 49 -24.87 1.10 9.17
CA ASP A 49 -23.93 1.05 10.30
C ASP A 49 -22.48 1.34 9.87
N SER A 50 -22.29 2.22 8.89
CA SER A 50 -20.97 2.58 8.37
C SER A 50 -20.71 4.08 8.41
N ASP A 51 -19.43 4.45 8.41
CA ASP A 51 -18.97 5.83 8.35
C ASP A 51 -18.78 6.35 6.93
N ALA A 52 -19.25 5.58 5.94
CA ALA A 52 -19.10 5.91 4.54
C ALA A 52 -19.78 7.24 4.20
N ARG A 53 -19.12 7.98 3.32
CA ARG A 53 -19.53 9.32 2.94
C ARG A 53 -19.03 9.67 1.57
N THR A 54 -19.83 10.46 0.86
CA THR A 54 -19.35 11.20 -0.30
C THR A 54 -19.03 12.62 0.09
N GLY A 55 -18.14 13.24 -0.68
CA GLY A 55 -17.71 14.59 -0.41
C GLY A 55 -17.08 15.24 -1.62
N ARG A 56 -16.93 16.56 -1.53
CA ARG A 56 -16.32 17.40 -2.54
C ARG A 56 -15.09 18.06 -1.97
N LEU A 57 -13.92 17.65 -2.44
CA LEU A 57 -12.64 18.28 -2.14
C LEU A 57 -12.32 19.30 -3.24
N THR A 58 -12.43 20.58 -2.90
CA THR A 58 -12.09 21.70 -3.79
C THR A 58 -10.61 22.05 -3.62
N THR A 59 -9.90 22.21 -4.74
CA THR A 59 -8.52 22.70 -4.80
C THR A 59 -8.40 23.80 -5.87
N PRO A 60 -7.30 24.58 -5.89
CA PRO A 60 -7.05 25.57 -6.93
C PRO A 60 -7.09 25.02 -8.37
N HIS A 61 -6.74 23.75 -8.56
CA HIS A 61 -6.69 23.11 -9.89
C HIS A 61 -7.92 22.25 -10.22
N GLY A 62 -8.95 22.23 -9.37
CA GLY A 62 -10.20 21.57 -9.66
C GLY A 62 -10.84 20.89 -8.45
N VAL A 63 -11.82 20.05 -8.73
CA VAL A 63 -12.61 19.36 -7.71
C VAL A 63 -12.34 17.86 -7.78
N VAL A 64 -12.24 17.23 -6.60
CA VAL A 64 -12.19 15.77 -6.43
C VAL A 64 -13.44 15.32 -5.69
N GLU A 65 -14.25 14.51 -6.35
CA GLU A 65 -15.41 13.85 -5.74
C GLU A 65 -14.94 12.59 -5.00
N THR A 66 -15.14 12.55 -3.68
CA THR A 66 -14.72 11.46 -2.79
C THR A 66 -15.86 10.47 -2.51
N PRO A 67 -15.59 9.15 -2.35
CA PRO A 67 -14.29 8.51 -2.40
C PRO A 67 -13.59 8.59 -3.76
N ALA A 68 -12.27 8.76 -3.78
CA ALA A 68 -11.46 8.85 -4.99
C ALA A 68 -10.18 8.02 -4.91
N PHE A 69 -9.73 7.53 -6.07
CA PHE A 69 -8.47 6.82 -6.23
C PHE A 69 -7.42 7.72 -6.88
N ILE A 70 -6.23 7.76 -6.31
CA ILE A 70 -5.11 8.59 -6.75
C ILE A 70 -4.05 7.69 -7.38
N PHE A 71 -3.78 7.89 -8.66
CA PHE A 71 -2.77 7.10 -9.38
C PHE A 71 -1.37 7.73 -9.25
N CYS A 72 -0.37 6.90 -8.95
CA CYS A 72 0.98 7.35 -8.72
C CYS A 72 1.75 7.58 -10.04
N ALA A 73 1.96 8.84 -10.39
CA ALA A 73 2.92 9.33 -11.37
C ALA A 73 4.33 9.41 -10.74
N THR A 74 4.94 8.25 -10.46
CA THR A 74 6.15 8.10 -9.63
C THR A 74 7.28 9.09 -9.95
N LYS A 75 7.50 9.41 -11.23
CA LYS A 75 8.51 10.37 -11.70
C LYS A 75 7.88 11.49 -12.53
N ALA A 76 6.77 12.06 -12.05
CA ALA A 76 5.96 13.04 -12.79
C ALA A 76 5.40 12.48 -14.12
N ALA A 77 5.30 11.16 -14.23
CA ALA A 77 4.72 10.48 -15.38
C ALA A 77 3.99 9.21 -14.91
N ILE A 78 2.80 8.97 -15.46
CA ILE A 78 2.11 7.70 -15.29
C ILE A 78 2.79 6.69 -16.20
N LYS A 79 3.30 5.61 -15.60
CA LYS A 79 3.97 4.55 -16.35
C LYS A 79 2.95 3.84 -17.25
N GLY A 80 3.04 4.09 -18.56
CA GLY A 80 2.25 3.45 -19.62
C GLY A 80 1.13 4.32 -20.19
N LEU A 81 0.84 5.50 -19.62
CA LEU A 81 -0.21 6.39 -20.11
C LEU A 81 0.23 7.86 -20.09
N THR A 82 -0.32 8.63 -21.02
CA THR A 82 -0.26 10.10 -20.99
C THR A 82 -1.29 10.68 -20.01
N MET A 83 -1.09 11.93 -19.58
CA MET A 83 -2.05 12.63 -18.73
C MET A 83 -3.42 12.86 -19.41
N GLU A 84 -3.42 13.01 -20.74
CA GLU A 84 -4.67 13.06 -21.53
C GLU A 84 -5.44 11.73 -21.45
N GLN A 85 -4.74 10.60 -21.58
CA GLN A 85 -5.36 9.28 -21.41
C GLN A 85 -5.87 9.05 -19.99
N MET A 86 -5.17 9.57 -18.97
CA MET A 86 -5.69 9.54 -17.59
C MET A 86 -6.99 10.32 -17.46
N LYS A 87 -7.05 11.53 -18.06
CA LYS A 87 -8.26 12.34 -18.06
C LYS A 87 -9.41 11.66 -18.80
N ALA A 88 -9.12 11.02 -19.93
CA ALA A 88 -10.07 10.22 -20.69
C ALA A 88 -10.56 8.98 -19.92
N CYS A 89 -9.86 8.55 -18.86
CA CYS A 89 -10.31 7.51 -17.96
C CYS A 89 -11.00 8.04 -16.70
N ASP A 90 -11.44 9.30 -16.68
CA ASP A 90 -12.09 9.98 -15.54
C ASP A 90 -11.22 10.11 -14.29
N THR A 91 -9.89 10.08 -14.44
CA THR A 91 -9.01 10.41 -13.31
C THR A 91 -9.23 11.87 -12.90
N GLN A 92 -9.43 12.08 -11.60
CA GLN A 92 -9.68 13.39 -11.00
C GLN A 92 -8.43 13.99 -10.38
N ILE A 93 -7.50 13.16 -9.90
CA ILE A 93 -6.30 13.56 -9.17
C ILE A 93 -5.18 12.55 -9.39
N VAL A 94 -3.92 13.01 -9.39
CA VAL A 94 -2.73 12.17 -9.51
C VAL A 94 -1.71 12.48 -8.42
N LEU A 95 -0.90 11.48 -8.06
CA LEU A 95 0.15 11.61 -7.05
C LEU A 95 1.52 11.64 -7.73
N SER A 96 2.37 12.62 -7.41
CA SER A 96 3.79 12.60 -7.79
C SER A 96 4.68 12.40 -6.56
N ASN A 97 5.84 11.79 -6.76
CA ASN A 97 6.64 11.28 -5.65
C ASN A 97 7.80 12.23 -5.32
N THR A 98 7.78 12.83 -4.14
CA THR A 98 8.73 13.86 -3.71
C THR A 98 10.16 13.35 -3.72
N TYR A 99 10.38 12.13 -3.22
CA TYR A 99 11.70 11.51 -3.17
C TYR A 99 12.32 11.40 -4.57
N HIS A 100 11.59 10.82 -5.52
CA HIS A 100 12.11 10.59 -6.86
C HIS A 100 12.42 11.89 -7.58
N LEU A 101 11.53 12.88 -7.46
CA LEU A 101 11.68 14.17 -8.13
C LEU A 101 12.76 15.04 -7.49
N HIS A 102 13.01 14.89 -6.19
CA HIS A 102 14.16 15.50 -5.53
C HIS A 102 15.50 14.88 -5.95
N VAL A 103 15.52 13.57 -6.19
CA VAL A 103 16.72 12.89 -6.69
C VAL A 103 16.98 13.26 -8.15
N GLN A 104 15.94 13.19 -8.98
CA GLN A 104 16.01 13.50 -10.41
C GLN A 104 14.61 13.86 -10.93
N PRO A 105 14.42 15.03 -11.57
CA PRO A 105 15.45 15.96 -12.05
C PRO A 105 15.96 16.96 -10.99
N GLY A 106 15.41 16.96 -9.78
CA GLY A 106 15.53 18.04 -8.81
C GLY A 106 14.26 18.90 -8.81
N SER A 107 13.84 19.37 -7.64
CA SER A 107 12.60 20.14 -7.48
C SER A 107 12.67 21.50 -8.16
N GLU A 108 13.83 22.16 -8.08
CA GLU A 108 14.11 23.44 -8.75
C GLU A 108 13.87 23.37 -10.26
N ALA A 109 14.32 22.30 -10.92
CA ALA A 109 14.09 22.11 -12.35
C ALA A 109 12.60 22.05 -12.69
N ILE A 110 11.77 21.44 -11.84
CA ILE A 110 10.32 21.36 -12.04
C ILE A 110 9.67 22.71 -11.74
N ARG A 111 10.11 23.41 -10.69
CA ARG A 111 9.68 24.78 -10.40
C ARG A 111 9.94 25.69 -11.60
N ASP A 112 11.13 25.64 -12.19
CA ASP A 112 11.53 26.49 -13.30
C ASP A 112 10.75 26.17 -14.59
N MET A 113 10.24 24.93 -14.74
CA MET A 113 9.26 24.57 -15.77
C MET A 113 7.85 25.14 -15.52
N GLY A 114 7.60 25.68 -14.32
CA GLY A 114 6.31 26.21 -13.88
C GLY A 114 5.49 25.24 -13.01
N GLY A 115 6.16 24.34 -12.29
CA GLY A 115 5.54 23.35 -11.40
C GLY A 115 5.07 22.07 -12.11
N LEU A 116 4.62 21.11 -11.31
CA LEU A 116 4.23 19.77 -11.76
C LEU A 116 3.09 19.79 -12.77
N GLN A 117 2.09 20.64 -12.59
CA GLN A 117 0.97 20.75 -13.52
C GLN A 117 1.49 21.05 -14.93
N LYS A 118 2.34 22.09 -15.07
CA LYS A 118 2.92 22.46 -16.37
C LYS A 118 3.89 21.39 -16.89
N ALA A 119 4.78 20.89 -16.05
CA ALA A 119 5.79 19.88 -16.43
C ALA A 119 5.17 18.57 -16.95
N THR A 120 4.02 18.16 -16.39
CA THR A 120 3.34 16.90 -16.76
C THR A 120 2.24 17.09 -17.81
N ASN A 121 1.90 18.33 -18.13
CA ASN A 121 0.68 18.71 -18.84
C ASN A 121 -0.63 18.24 -18.16
N TRP A 122 -0.60 17.94 -16.87
CA TRP A 122 -1.82 17.71 -16.08
C TRP A 122 -2.45 19.05 -15.68
N ARG A 123 -3.76 19.19 -15.86
CA ARG A 123 -4.53 20.41 -15.56
C ARG A 123 -5.65 20.11 -14.56
N GLY A 124 -5.34 19.30 -13.56
CA GLY A 124 -6.25 18.95 -12.48
C GLY A 124 -5.54 18.93 -11.13
N PRO A 125 -6.25 18.58 -10.05
CA PRO A 125 -5.68 18.41 -8.72
C PRO A 125 -4.49 17.44 -8.71
N MET A 126 -3.47 17.75 -7.91
CA MET A 126 -2.32 16.89 -7.66
C MET A 126 -2.01 16.74 -6.18
N LEU A 127 -1.45 15.59 -5.82
CA LEU A 127 -0.90 15.32 -4.50
C LEU A 127 0.59 14.97 -4.61
N THR A 128 1.39 15.38 -3.64
CA THR A 128 2.75 14.84 -3.44
C THR A 128 2.85 14.13 -2.11
N ASP A 129 3.50 12.97 -2.09
CA ASP A 129 3.92 12.35 -0.83
C ASP A 129 5.07 13.14 -0.19
N SER A 130 5.40 12.84 1.06
CA SER A 130 6.48 13.54 1.78
C SER A 130 7.88 13.03 1.41
N GLY A 131 7.97 11.85 0.79
CA GLY A 131 9.20 11.07 0.59
C GLY A 131 9.58 10.15 1.77
N GLY A 132 8.79 10.16 2.86
CA GLY A 132 9.02 9.35 4.08
C GLY A 132 9.04 7.84 3.83
N TYR A 133 8.16 7.35 2.96
CA TYR A 133 8.09 5.92 2.65
C TYR A 133 9.34 5.42 1.89
N GLN A 134 9.92 6.23 1.01
CA GLN A 134 11.10 5.84 0.23
C GLN A 134 12.32 5.74 1.16
N ILE A 135 12.43 6.64 2.14
CA ILE A 135 13.41 6.52 3.23
C ILE A 135 13.32 5.15 3.90
N PHE A 136 12.10 4.71 4.25
CA PHE A 136 11.84 3.41 4.85
C PHE A 136 12.27 2.25 3.94
N SER A 137 11.82 2.25 2.69
CA SER A 137 12.09 1.17 1.73
C SER A 137 13.58 0.95 1.44
N MET A 138 14.40 2.00 1.57
CA MET A 138 15.84 1.96 1.37
C MET A 138 16.61 1.38 2.58
N GLY A 139 16.04 1.47 3.78
CA GLY A 139 16.63 0.95 5.02
C GLY A 139 16.29 -0.51 5.30
N HIS A 140 15.06 -0.94 4.95
CA HIS A 140 14.51 -2.23 5.39
C HIS A 140 13.96 -3.12 4.25
N GLY A 141 14.03 -2.67 2.99
CA GLY A 141 13.40 -3.36 1.85
C GLY A 141 11.94 -2.94 1.62
N SER A 142 11.30 -3.46 0.57
CA SER A 142 9.89 -3.15 0.30
C SER A 142 8.96 -3.91 1.27
N VAL A 143 7.83 -3.30 1.66
CA VAL A 143 6.79 -3.99 2.47
C VAL A 143 6.36 -5.30 1.78
N SER A 144 6.34 -5.32 0.44
CA SER A 144 6.03 -6.51 -0.35
C SER A 144 7.03 -7.66 -0.18
N ASP A 145 8.33 -7.37 -0.07
CA ASP A 145 9.36 -8.39 0.20
C ASP A 145 9.31 -8.89 1.65
N GLU A 146 8.87 -8.02 2.56
CA GLU A 146 8.68 -8.30 3.99
C GLU A 146 7.52 -9.28 4.23
N ILE A 147 6.35 -9.03 3.62
CA ILE A 147 5.16 -9.90 3.72
C ILE A 147 5.41 -11.28 3.09
N LYS A 148 6.17 -11.32 2.00
CA LYS A 148 6.51 -12.59 1.32
C LYS A 148 7.58 -13.40 2.05
N GLY A 149 8.02 -12.97 3.23
CA GLY A 149 8.96 -13.72 4.06
C GLY A 149 10.28 -14.04 3.34
N ARG A 150 10.69 -13.22 2.36
CA ARG A 150 11.99 -13.38 1.66
C ARG A 150 13.14 -12.93 2.57
N ARG A 151 13.25 -13.55 3.74
CA ARG A 151 14.31 -13.33 4.75
C ARG A 151 15.62 -14.08 4.43
N GLY A 152 15.95 -14.24 3.15
CA GLY A 152 17.06 -15.11 2.71
C GLY A 152 18.18 -14.44 1.92
N ALA A 153 18.19 -13.11 1.76
CA ALA A 153 19.19 -12.42 0.95
C ALA A 153 19.98 -11.37 1.75
N THR A 154 20.31 -11.63 3.01
CA THR A 154 21.32 -10.84 3.73
C THR A 154 22.75 -11.12 3.25
N ASP A 155 22.97 -12.16 2.43
CA ASP A 155 24.28 -12.45 1.81
C ASP A 155 24.29 -12.36 0.27
N ALA A 156 23.16 -12.00 -0.36
CA ALA A 156 23.01 -12.05 -1.83
C ALA A 156 22.31 -10.84 -2.46
N ASN A 157 22.13 -9.73 -1.74
CA ASN A 157 21.80 -8.45 -2.38
C ASN A 157 23.11 -7.70 -2.69
N PRO A 158 23.56 -7.59 -3.95
CA PRO A 158 24.83 -6.98 -4.31
C PRO A 158 24.89 -5.47 -4.08
N ASN A 159 23.78 -4.83 -3.68
CA ASN A 159 23.72 -3.39 -3.42
C ASN A 159 23.50 -3.12 -1.91
N PRO A 160 24.41 -2.39 -1.23
CA PRO A 160 24.22 -2.00 0.16
C PRO A 160 23.00 -1.09 0.33
N PRO A 161 22.38 -1.06 1.52
CA PRO A 161 21.25 -0.18 1.81
C PRO A 161 21.65 1.28 1.52
N SER A 162 20.80 1.98 0.77
CA SER A 162 21.04 3.37 0.36
C SER A 162 20.76 4.36 1.49
N LEU A 163 20.06 3.94 2.55
CA LEU A 163 19.85 4.74 3.75
C LEU A 163 21.13 4.77 4.61
N LEU A 164 21.62 5.98 4.92
CA LEU A 164 22.84 6.18 5.72
C LEU A 164 22.51 6.45 7.19
N SER A 165 21.47 7.24 7.46
CA SER A 165 21.00 7.50 8.83
C SER A 165 19.59 8.09 8.82
N ILE A 166 18.87 7.86 9.91
CA ILE A 166 17.58 8.47 10.20
C ILE A 166 17.58 8.94 11.66
N GLY A 167 17.09 10.14 11.93
CA GLY A 167 17.05 10.71 13.27
C GLY A 167 16.44 12.09 13.27
N GLU A 168 16.56 12.87 14.35
CA GLU A 168 15.83 14.14 14.47
C GLU A 168 16.04 15.11 13.29
N LYS A 169 17.19 15.11 12.61
CA LYS A 169 17.44 15.98 11.44
C LYS A 169 16.75 15.54 10.14
N GLY A 170 16.04 14.41 10.14
CA GLY A 170 15.52 13.75 8.95
C GLY A 170 16.34 12.53 8.57
N ALA A 171 16.30 12.15 7.30
CA ALA A 171 17.02 11.02 6.75
C ALA A 171 18.12 11.45 5.78
N ARG A 172 19.28 10.80 5.88
CA ARG A 172 20.39 10.92 4.92
C ARG A 172 20.49 9.64 4.12
N PHE A 173 20.61 9.76 2.81
CA PHE A 173 20.65 8.61 1.91
C PHE A 173 21.56 8.87 0.71
N LYS A 174 21.98 7.79 0.07
CA LYS A 174 22.72 7.78 -1.18
C LYS A 174 21.74 7.79 -2.35
N SER A 175 21.84 8.79 -3.21
CA SER A 175 21.10 8.92 -4.47
C SER A 175 21.28 7.67 -5.33
N TYR A 176 20.18 7.07 -5.80
CA TYR A 176 20.24 5.94 -6.74
C TYR A 176 20.70 6.36 -8.14
N HIS A 177 20.72 7.67 -8.43
CA HIS A 177 21.07 8.19 -9.74
C HIS A 177 22.59 8.30 -9.93
N ASP A 178 23.28 8.90 -8.96
CA ASP A 178 24.70 9.27 -9.06
C ASP A 178 25.52 8.92 -7.81
N GLY A 179 24.89 8.40 -6.77
CA GLY A 179 25.56 8.08 -5.51
C GLY A 179 25.88 9.28 -4.64
N SER A 180 25.42 10.49 -4.99
CA SER A 180 25.54 11.67 -4.13
C SER A 180 24.78 11.48 -2.81
N ILE A 181 25.27 12.08 -1.72
CA ILE A 181 24.57 12.04 -0.43
C ILE A 181 23.55 13.17 -0.39
N LYS A 182 22.28 12.82 -0.20
CA LYS A 182 21.17 13.76 -0.03
C LYS A 182 20.59 13.66 1.38
N GLN A 183 19.89 14.70 1.81
CA GLN A 183 19.18 14.74 3.07
C GLN A 183 17.75 15.20 2.84
N LEU A 184 16.80 14.48 3.44
CA LEU A 184 15.38 14.86 3.48
C LEU A 184 14.99 15.07 4.95
N SER A 185 14.74 16.34 5.29
CA SER A 185 14.24 16.82 6.58
C SER A 185 12.78 17.29 6.44
N PRO A 186 12.06 17.50 7.55
CA PRO A 186 10.73 18.12 7.53
C PRO A 186 10.69 19.42 6.71
N GLU A 187 11.67 20.31 6.91
CA GLU A 187 11.72 21.60 6.23
C GLU A 187 12.01 21.45 4.74
N THR A 188 13.03 20.67 4.40
CA THR A 188 13.39 20.44 2.99
C THR A 188 12.30 19.67 2.23
N SER A 189 11.58 18.76 2.87
CA SER A 189 10.41 18.09 2.28
C SER A 189 9.31 19.09 1.91
N ILE A 190 9.01 20.06 2.79
CA ILE A 190 8.04 21.12 2.49
C ILE A 190 8.54 22.03 1.36
N GLN A 191 9.80 22.45 1.38
CA GLN A 191 10.40 23.28 0.31
C GLN A 191 10.37 22.56 -1.05
N ILE A 192 10.69 21.28 -1.09
CA ILE A 192 10.60 20.47 -2.31
C ILE A 192 9.14 20.42 -2.79
N GLN A 193 8.18 20.12 -1.91
CA GLN A 193 6.78 20.06 -2.29
C GLN A 193 6.23 21.43 -2.76
N ARG A 194 6.77 22.54 -2.26
CA ARG A 194 6.49 23.92 -2.72
C ARG A 194 7.04 24.17 -4.13
N ASP A 195 8.29 23.79 -4.38
CA ASP A 195 8.89 23.85 -5.73
C ASP A 195 8.09 23.02 -6.74
N LEU A 196 7.66 21.82 -6.33
CA LEU A 196 6.83 20.93 -7.15
C LEU A 196 5.44 21.51 -7.42
N GLY A 197 4.86 22.20 -6.44
CA GLY A 197 3.57 22.86 -6.58
C GLY A 197 2.40 21.88 -6.71
N ALA A 198 2.33 20.80 -5.94
CA ALA A 198 1.10 20.01 -5.86
C ALA A 198 0.03 20.73 -5.03
N ASP A 199 -1.27 20.51 -5.29
CA ASP A 199 -2.34 21.10 -4.49
C ASP A 199 -2.32 20.60 -3.04
N LEU A 200 -2.11 19.28 -2.87
CA LEU A 200 -2.13 18.61 -1.57
C LEU A 200 -0.74 18.07 -1.26
N ILE A 201 -0.23 18.36 -0.07
CA ILE A 201 1.11 17.98 0.36
C ILE A 201 1.06 17.33 1.74
N LEU A 202 2.04 16.48 2.05
CA LEU A 202 2.07 15.72 3.30
C LEU A 202 3.27 16.13 4.16
N VAL A 203 3.07 16.13 5.49
CA VAL A 203 4.17 16.25 6.45
C VAL A 203 5.15 15.08 6.30
N LEU A 204 6.44 15.32 6.54
CA LEU A 204 7.41 14.23 6.60
C LEU A 204 7.18 13.36 7.84
N ASP A 205 7.19 12.06 7.64
CA ASP A 205 7.02 11.04 8.67
C ASP A 205 8.06 9.94 8.52
N GLU A 206 8.15 9.12 9.57
CA GLU A 206 8.93 7.89 9.54
C GLU A 206 7.97 6.71 9.54
N CYS A 207 8.00 5.94 8.45
CA CYS A 207 7.30 4.66 8.39
C CYS A 207 8.13 3.59 9.08
N THR A 208 7.53 2.85 10.01
CA THR A 208 8.18 1.72 10.68
C THR A 208 7.80 0.38 10.01
N PRO A 209 8.67 -0.65 10.06
CA PRO A 209 8.28 -2.00 9.67
C PRO A 209 7.17 -2.54 10.59
N PHE A 210 6.51 -3.65 10.22
CA PHE A 210 5.51 -4.26 11.14
C PHE A 210 6.13 -5.13 12.24
N HIS A 211 7.37 -5.57 12.06
CA HIS A 211 8.05 -6.48 12.97
C HIS A 211 8.99 -5.79 13.97
N VAL A 212 9.14 -4.46 13.91
CA VAL A 212 9.88 -3.73 14.95
C VAL A 212 9.10 -3.75 16.25
N ASP A 213 9.84 -3.67 17.36
CA ASP A 213 9.23 -3.64 18.67
C ASP A 213 8.38 -2.37 18.90
N LYS A 214 7.58 -2.44 19.96
CA LYS A 214 6.68 -1.35 20.32
C LYS A 214 7.46 -0.11 20.75
N GLU A 215 8.61 -0.31 21.40
CA GLU A 215 9.50 0.73 21.91
C GLU A 215 10.03 1.61 20.77
N TYR A 216 10.54 1.00 19.70
CA TYR A 216 10.98 1.69 18.50
C TYR A 216 9.80 2.35 17.79
N THR A 217 8.66 1.65 17.68
CA THR A 217 7.45 2.20 17.06
C THR A 217 6.98 3.47 17.80
N ALA A 218 7.02 3.47 19.14
CA ALA A 218 6.70 4.64 19.96
C ALA A 218 7.70 5.79 19.76
N ALA A 219 9.00 5.49 19.73
CA ALA A 219 10.05 6.48 19.48
C ALA A 219 9.91 7.13 18.09
N SER A 220 9.60 6.31 17.07
CA SER A 220 9.36 6.73 15.69
C SER A 220 8.08 7.56 15.55
N THR A 221 6.99 7.15 16.22
CA THR A 221 5.72 7.90 16.26
C THR A 221 5.93 9.30 16.84
N ARG A 222 6.62 9.42 17.98
CA ARG A 222 6.92 10.72 18.61
C ARG A 222 7.89 11.56 17.78
N ARG A 223 8.83 10.94 17.06
CA ARG A 223 9.69 11.64 16.09
C ARG A 223 8.86 12.21 14.95
N SER A 224 7.92 11.42 14.41
CA SER A 224 6.99 11.86 13.37
C SER A 224 6.10 13.01 13.85
N HIS A 225 5.69 13.06 15.13
CA HIS A 225 4.99 14.23 15.68
C HIS A 225 5.85 15.49 15.66
N ARG A 226 7.12 15.40 16.09
CA ARG A 226 8.05 16.52 16.04
C ARG A 226 8.33 16.96 14.61
N TRP A 227 8.44 16.01 13.68
CA TRP A 227 8.58 16.30 12.25
C TRP A 227 7.34 16.95 11.66
N ALA A 228 6.15 16.55 12.09
CA ALA A 228 4.89 17.18 11.68
C ALA A 228 4.81 18.64 12.15
N LEU A 229 5.20 18.95 13.39
CA LEU A 229 5.28 20.34 13.88
C LEU A 229 6.28 21.17 13.08
N ARG A 230 7.46 20.61 12.79
CA ARG A 230 8.47 21.31 11.98
C ARG A 230 8.02 21.53 10.53
N SER A 231 7.33 20.54 9.96
CA SER A 231 6.71 20.66 8.63
C SER A 231 5.66 21.77 8.61
N LEU A 232 4.80 21.82 9.64
CA LEU A 232 3.78 22.86 9.78
C LEU A 232 4.39 24.26 9.94
N ASN A 233 5.41 24.39 10.81
CA ASN A 233 6.12 25.65 11.01
C ASN A 233 6.78 26.13 9.71
N GLU A 234 7.44 25.23 8.98
CA GLU A 234 8.03 25.57 7.69
C GLU A 234 6.97 25.93 6.65
N PHE A 235 5.85 25.22 6.62
CA PHE A 235 4.75 25.49 5.70
C PHE A 235 4.17 26.90 5.88
N VAL A 236 4.03 27.36 7.13
CA VAL A 236 3.60 28.72 7.47
C VAL A 236 4.70 29.74 7.18
N ARG A 237 5.95 29.45 7.54
CA ARG A 237 7.10 30.33 7.25
C ARG A 237 7.24 30.60 5.75
N THR A 238 6.98 29.58 4.94
CA THR A 238 7.07 29.59 3.48
C THR A 238 5.72 29.86 2.79
N ALA A 239 4.70 30.34 3.50
CA ALA A 239 3.37 30.53 2.93
C ALA A 239 3.33 31.47 1.71
N ASN A 240 4.27 32.42 1.65
CA ASN A 240 4.45 33.35 0.53
C ASN A 240 5.54 32.90 -0.47
N GLU A 241 6.15 31.73 -0.25
CA GLU A 241 7.15 31.14 -1.12
C GLU A 241 6.48 30.07 -2.01
N GLY A 242 6.84 30.03 -3.30
CA GLY A 242 6.29 29.07 -4.26
C GLY A 242 5.23 29.65 -5.21
N ALA A 243 4.95 28.92 -6.28
CA ALA A 243 4.14 29.40 -7.39
C ALA A 243 2.62 29.34 -7.14
N GLN A 244 2.17 28.61 -6.11
CA GLN A 244 0.74 28.31 -5.91
C GLN A 244 0.37 27.97 -4.46
N GLN A 245 -0.92 28.11 -4.16
CA GLN A 245 -1.52 27.73 -2.88
C GLN A 245 -1.55 26.21 -2.73
N GLN A 246 -1.29 25.72 -1.52
CA GLN A 246 -1.23 24.29 -1.20
C GLN A 246 -1.95 24.01 0.14
N ALA A 247 -2.40 22.78 0.34
CA ALA A 247 -2.98 22.31 1.59
C ALA A 247 -2.15 21.19 2.21
N LEU A 248 -1.96 21.23 3.53
CA LEU A 248 -1.07 20.33 4.26
C LEU A 248 -1.86 19.27 5.02
N TYR A 249 -1.47 18.01 4.84
CA TYR A 249 -2.02 16.85 5.53
C TYR A 249 -1.08 16.37 6.63
N GLY A 250 -1.64 16.11 7.82
CA GLY A 250 -0.96 15.44 8.91
C GLY A 250 -1.05 13.91 8.76
N ILE A 251 -0.02 13.17 9.19
CA ILE A 251 0.01 11.71 9.09
C ILE A 251 -0.12 11.08 10.48
N ILE A 252 -1.07 10.16 10.64
CA ILE A 252 -1.22 9.32 11.83
C ILE A 252 -0.34 8.08 11.68
N GLN A 253 0.57 7.91 12.64
CA GLN A 253 1.48 6.78 12.81
C GLN A 253 1.05 5.92 14.01
N GLY A 254 1.84 4.91 14.38
CA GLY A 254 1.60 4.07 15.57
C GLY A 254 1.63 2.56 15.34
N GLY A 255 1.91 2.12 14.11
CA GLY A 255 1.98 0.70 13.75
C GLY A 255 0.67 -0.04 14.04
N VAL A 256 0.79 -1.27 14.54
CA VAL A 256 -0.35 -2.13 14.91
C VAL A 256 -0.84 -1.91 16.35
N TYR A 257 -0.35 -0.87 17.05
CA TYR A 257 -0.60 -0.66 18.48
C TYR A 257 -1.66 0.41 18.71
N ARG A 258 -2.77 0.03 19.35
CA ARG A 258 -3.93 0.91 19.59
C ARG A 258 -3.57 2.15 20.42
N ASP A 259 -2.74 2.01 21.44
CA ASP A 259 -2.34 3.12 22.31
C ASP A 259 -1.48 4.15 21.57
N LEU A 260 -0.56 3.69 20.70
CA LEU A 260 0.24 4.59 19.86
C LEU A 260 -0.60 5.26 18.76
N ARG A 261 -1.56 4.53 18.18
CA ARG A 261 -2.56 5.13 17.27
C ARG A 261 -3.38 6.20 17.97
N ALA A 262 -3.76 5.99 19.24
CA ALA A 262 -4.50 6.97 20.03
C ALA A 262 -3.67 8.22 20.33
N GLU A 263 -2.42 8.03 20.76
CA GLU A 263 -1.44 9.11 20.96
C GLU A 263 -1.29 9.93 19.67
N SER A 264 -1.13 9.27 18.53
CA SER A 264 -0.94 9.94 17.25
C SER A 264 -2.20 10.60 16.70
N ALA A 265 -3.37 9.99 16.84
CA ALA A 265 -4.64 10.59 16.41
C ALA A 265 -4.96 11.83 17.22
N ALA A 266 -4.78 11.78 18.55
CA ALA A 266 -4.96 12.94 19.43
C ALA A 266 -4.03 14.10 19.03
N PHE A 267 -2.74 13.80 18.76
CA PHE A 267 -1.79 14.79 18.28
C PHE A 267 -2.24 15.43 16.96
N VAL A 268 -2.52 14.63 15.92
CA VAL A 268 -2.88 15.13 14.58
C VAL A 268 -4.19 15.92 14.60
N ASN A 269 -5.19 15.45 15.36
CA ASN A 269 -6.49 16.12 15.50
C ASN A 269 -6.37 17.51 16.15
N ALA A 270 -5.37 17.72 17.01
CA ALA A 270 -5.12 18.98 17.69
C ALA A 270 -4.37 20.01 16.82
N GLN A 271 -3.81 19.60 15.67
CA GLN A 271 -3.08 20.48 14.77
C GLN A 271 -3.98 21.03 13.65
N PRO A 272 -3.65 22.21 13.09
CA PRO A 272 -4.44 22.88 12.04
C PRO A 272 -4.18 22.32 10.64
N PHE A 273 -4.05 21.00 10.49
CA PHE A 273 -3.93 20.39 9.17
C PHE A 273 -5.26 20.45 8.41
N PHE A 274 -5.19 20.69 7.11
CA PHE A 274 -6.36 20.67 6.23
C PHE A 274 -6.97 19.26 6.16
N GLY A 275 -6.12 18.25 5.98
CA GLY A 275 -6.52 16.85 5.86
C GLY A 275 -5.74 15.92 6.78
N ILE A 276 -6.20 14.68 6.88
CA ILE A 276 -5.60 13.64 7.71
C ILE A 276 -5.23 12.46 6.82
N ALA A 277 -4.01 11.97 6.93
CA ALA A 277 -3.58 10.73 6.32
C ALA A 277 -3.38 9.65 7.38
N VAL A 278 -3.80 8.42 7.07
CA VAL A 278 -3.54 7.23 7.87
C VAL A 278 -2.39 6.48 7.21
N GLY A 279 -1.25 6.42 7.90
CA GLY A 279 -0.02 5.80 7.39
C GLY A 279 0.60 4.82 8.37
N GLY A 280 1.88 4.52 8.13
CA GLY A 280 2.68 3.61 8.96
C GLY A 280 2.47 2.14 8.64
N SER A 281 3.05 1.28 9.48
CA SER A 281 2.75 -0.15 9.40
C SER A 281 1.27 -0.42 9.70
N LEU A 282 0.63 -1.10 8.76
CA LEU A 282 -0.76 -1.56 8.87
C LEU A 282 -0.85 -3.06 9.20
N GLY A 283 0.28 -3.71 9.51
CA GLY A 283 0.33 -5.14 9.85
C GLY A 283 0.73 -6.04 8.68
N ALA A 284 0.69 -7.36 8.91
CA ALA A 284 1.25 -8.35 8.00
C ALA A 284 0.19 -9.00 7.08
N SER A 285 -1.09 -8.83 7.40
CA SER A 285 -2.22 -9.39 6.66
C SER A 285 -3.28 -8.31 6.36
N ALA A 286 -4.13 -8.53 5.36
CA ALA A 286 -5.23 -7.59 5.07
C ALA A 286 -6.19 -7.47 6.27
N ALA A 287 -6.40 -8.56 7.01
CA ALA A 287 -7.17 -8.54 8.25
C ALA A 287 -6.48 -7.71 9.36
N ASP A 288 -5.14 -7.72 9.44
CA ASP A 288 -4.42 -6.84 10.35
C ASP A 288 -4.63 -5.38 9.99
N MET A 289 -4.53 -5.07 8.69
CA MET A 289 -4.76 -3.72 8.18
C MET A 289 -6.17 -3.23 8.49
N TYR A 290 -7.19 -4.06 8.29
CA TYR A 290 -8.58 -3.67 8.60
C TYR A 290 -8.76 -3.39 10.09
N ARG A 291 -8.12 -4.17 10.98
CA ARG A 291 -8.13 -3.90 12.43
C ARG A 291 -7.41 -2.59 12.78
N VAL A 292 -6.30 -2.29 12.11
CA VAL A 292 -5.58 -1.03 12.30
C VAL A 292 -6.39 0.16 11.81
N VAL A 293 -7.04 0.04 10.65
CA VAL A 293 -7.93 1.05 10.10
C VAL A 293 -9.10 1.30 11.05
N ASP A 294 -9.81 0.25 11.48
CA ASP A 294 -10.92 0.32 12.43
C ASP A 294 -10.53 1.07 13.72
N MET A 295 -9.51 0.59 14.42
CA MET A 295 -9.11 1.22 15.68
C MET A 295 -8.64 2.66 15.48
N THR A 296 -7.99 2.98 14.36
CA THR A 296 -7.50 4.33 14.08
C THR A 296 -8.66 5.27 13.76
N MET A 297 -9.54 4.87 12.85
CA MET A 297 -10.65 5.70 12.36
C MET A 297 -11.69 5.99 13.43
N ALA A 298 -11.82 5.13 14.45
CA ALA A 298 -12.60 5.41 15.66
C ALA A 298 -12.13 6.68 16.41
N MET A 299 -10.91 7.16 16.18
CA MET A 299 -10.29 8.28 16.88
C MET A 299 -10.03 9.50 15.97
N VAL A 300 -10.32 9.40 14.67
CA VAL A 300 -10.03 10.44 13.67
C VAL A 300 -11.17 11.44 13.55
N ARG A 301 -10.82 12.73 13.47
CA ARG A 301 -11.78 13.80 13.18
C ARG A 301 -12.47 13.59 11.82
N ARG A 302 -13.80 13.66 11.83
CA ARG A 302 -14.65 13.39 10.66
C ARG A 302 -15.09 14.64 9.90
N ASP A 303 -14.62 15.83 10.26
CA ASP A 303 -14.86 17.08 9.53
C ASP A 303 -13.81 17.34 8.43
N ARG A 304 -12.75 16.53 8.37
CA ARG A 304 -11.64 16.68 7.40
C ARG A 304 -11.63 15.56 6.35
N PRO A 305 -11.02 15.80 5.17
CA PRO A 305 -10.74 14.74 4.21
C PRO A 305 -9.72 13.77 4.80
N VAL A 306 -9.98 12.48 4.63
CA VAL A 306 -9.11 11.40 5.14
C VAL A 306 -8.53 10.60 3.98
N HIS A 307 -7.22 10.37 4.02
CA HIS A 307 -6.45 9.66 3.00
C HIS A 307 -5.83 8.38 3.58
N LEU A 308 -5.96 7.25 2.92
CA LEU A 308 -5.28 6.00 3.29
C LEU A 308 -4.08 5.77 2.38
N LEU A 309 -2.89 5.82 2.98
CA LEU A 309 -1.63 5.81 2.24
C LEU A 309 -1.26 4.42 1.72
N GLY A 310 -1.02 4.33 0.41
CA GLY A 310 -0.41 3.17 -0.24
C GLY A 310 -1.30 1.94 -0.38
N ILE A 311 -2.62 2.07 -0.18
CA ILE A 311 -3.59 0.97 -0.24
C ILE A 311 -4.47 1.11 -1.48
N GLY A 312 -4.73 -0.01 -2.16
CA GLY A 312 -5.55 0.03 -3.37
C GLY A 312 -6.12 -1.30 -3.87
N GLY A 313 -6.19 -2.32 -3.01
CA GLY A 313 -7.01 -3.50 -3.29
C GLY A 313 -8.49 -3.14 -3.29
N VAL A 314 -9.29 -3.80 -4.12
CA VAL A 314 -10.73 -3.53 -4.24
C VAL A 314 -11.45 -3.74 -2.90
N ALA A 315 -11.17 -4.85 -2.21
CA ALA A 315 -11.73 -5.13 -0.88
C ALA A 315 -11.27 -4.10 0.17
N ASP A 316 -10.02 -3.66 0.07
CA ASP A 316 -9.44 -2.68 0.99
C ASP A 316 -10.09 -1.32 0.86
N ILE A 317 -10.49 -0.96 -0.36
CA ILE A 317 -11.26 0.26 -0.63
C ILE A 317 -12.63 0.16 0.04
N PHE A 318 -13.36 -0.94 -0.12
CA PHE A 318 -14.65 -1.10 0.54
C PHE A 318 -14.53 -0.99 2.07
N ASN A 319 -13.54 -1.67 2.65
CA ASN A 319 -13.25 -1.55 4.08
C ASN A 319 -12.88 -0.11 4.47
N GLY A 320 -11.99 0.56 3.74
CA GLY A 320 -11.62 1.93 4.08
C GLY A 320 -12.79 2.91 3.96
N VAL A 321 -13.60 2.79 2.91
CA VAL A 321 -14.77 3.64 2.69
C VAL A 321 -15.80 3.44 3.81
N SER A 322 -16.04 2.21 4.26
CA SER A 322 -16.94 1.95 5.39
C SER A 322 -16.49 2.59 6.70
N HIS A 323 -15.20 2.98 6.82
CA HIS A 323 -14.64 3.71 7.95
C HIS A 323 -14.48 5.23 7.69
N GLY A 324 -15.08 5.74 6.61
CA GLY A 324 -15.10 7.17 6.30
C GLY A 324 -13.84 7.72 5.63
N ILE A 325 -13.00 6.85 5.05
CA ILE A 325 -11.84 7.23 4.25
C ILE A 325 -12.31 7.74 2.88
N GLY A 326 -11.82 8.92 2.48
CA GLY A 326 -12.26 9.61 1.26
C GLY A 326 -11.29 9.49 0.09
N THR A 327 -10.02 9.14 0.30
CA THR A 327 -9.06 8.98 -0.79
C THR A 327 -8.08 7.84 -0.53
N PHE A 328 -7.61 7.21 -1.61
CA PHE A 328 -6.69 6.08 -1.61
C PHE A 328 -5.64 6.29 -2.69
N ASP A 329 -4.41 5.85 -2.50
CA ASP A 329 -3.40 5.82 -3.56
C ASP A 329 -2.72 4.45 -3.66
N CYS A 330 -2.46 4.01 -4.90
CA CYS A 330 -1.64 2.83 -5.09
C CYS A 330 -1.05 2.74 -6.51
N VAL A 331 0.15 2.16 -6.59
CA VAL A 331 0.79 1.79 -7.87
C VAL A 331 0.18 0.54 -8.49
N HIS A 332 -0.56 -0.27 -7.71
CA HIS A 332 -1.00 -1.61 -8.09
C HIS A 332 -1.70 -1.66 -9.45
N PRO A 333 -2.71 -0.83 -9.77
CA PRO A 333 -3.43 -0.93 -11.05
C PRO A 333 -2.52 -0.73 -12.28
N THR A 334 -1.61 0.26 -12.20
CA THR A 334 -0.69 0.55 -13.31
C THR A 334 0.40 -0.50 -13.42
N ARG A 335 0.93 -0.99 -12.28
CA ARG A 335 1.93 -2.06 -12.23
C ARG A 335 1.35 -3.36 -12.78
N LEU A 336 0.17 -3.76 -12.32
CA LEU A 336 -0.54 -4.95 -12.78
C LEU A 336 -0.69 -4.92 -14.30
N GLY A 337 -1.11 -3.79 -14.87
CA GLY A 337 -1.26 -3.62 -16.32
C GLY A 337 0.04 -3.85 -17.09
N ARG A 338 1.13 -3.21 -16.67
CA ARG A 338 2.45 -3.38 -17.31
C ARG A 338 2.98 -4.82 -17.23
N HIS A 339 2.59 -5.56 -16.20
CA HIS A 339 2.96 -6.97 -16.06
C HIS A 339 1.93 -7.94 -16.66
N GLY A 340 1.01 -7.46 -17.50
CA GLY A 340 0.09 -8.30 -18.25
C GLY A 340 -1.18 -8.70 -17.49
N GLY A 341 -1.46 -8.06 -16.36
CA GLY A 341 -2.65 -8.30 -15.56
C GLY A 341 -3.76 -7.29 -15.84
N ALA A 342 -5.01 -7.75 -15.81
CA ALA A 342 -6.19 -6.90 -15.94
C ALA A 342 -7.12 -7.09 -14.75
N LEU A 343 -7.59 -5.99 -14.15
CA LEU A 343 -8.65 -6.01 -13.16
C LEU A 343 -9.96 -6.45 -13.81
N VAL A 344 -10.72 -7.29 -13.12
CA VAL A 344 -12.03 -7.79 -13.60
C VAL A 344 -13.04 -7.76 -12.48
N ARG A 345 -14.31 -7.56 -12.83
CA ARG A 345 -15.43 -7.66 -11.89
C ARG A 345 -15.86 -9.12 -11.72
N VAL A 346 -16.67 -9.38 -10.68
CA VAL A 346 -17.22 -10.72 -10.39
C VAL A 346 -17.88 -11.37 -11.61
N ARG A 347 -18.57 -10.60 -12.46
CA ARG A 347 -19.26 -11.07 -13.67
C ARG A 347 -18.35 -11.74 -14.71
N HIS A 348 -17.03 -11.52 -14.63
CA HIS A 348 -16.08 -12.24 -15.47
C HIS A 348 -16.13 -13.75 -15.21
N TRP A 349 -16.40 -14.14 -13.96
CA TRP A 349 -16.39 -15.52 -13.52
C TRP A 349 -17.78 -16.15 -13.70
N PRO A 350 -17.86 -17.41 -14.16
CA PRO A 350 -19.13 -18.11 -14.26
C PRO A 350 -19.73 -18.30 -12.86
N LYS A 351 -21.06 -18.30 -12.76
CA LYS A 351 -21.76 -18.48 -11.47
C LYS A 351 -21.31 -19.75 -10.72
N SER A 352 -21.00 -20.82 -11.45
CA SER A 352 -20.48 -22.08 -10.88
C SER A 352 -19.14 -21.89 -10.15
N ALA A 353 -18.24 -21.07 -10.67
CA ALA A 353 -16.96 -20.72 -10.03
C ALA A 353 -17.17 -19.90 -8.74
N CYS A 354 -18.15 -18.99 -8.75
CA CYS A 354 -18.50 -18.21 -7.55
C CYS A 354 -19.13 -19.09 -6.46
N SER A 355 -19.94 -20.11 -6.84
CA SER A 355 -20.47 -21.08 -5.87
C SER A 355 -19.42 -22.04 -5.31
N LEU A 356 -18.39 -22.39 -6.09
CA LEU A 356 -17.26 -23.21 -5.63
C LEU A 356 -16.38 -22.46 -4.62
N ALA A 357 -16.25 -21.13 -4.75
CA ALA A 357 -15.55 -20.31 -3.75
C ALA A 357 -16.24 -20.41 -2.37
N VAL A 358 -17.59 -20.42 -2.35
CA VAL A 358 -18.39 -20.64 -1.13
C VAL A 358 -18.19 -22.04 -0.55
N GLN A 359 -18.04 -23.07 -1.39
CA GLN A 359 -17.81 -24.46 -0.96
C GLN A 359 -16.36 -24.76 -0.53
N SER A 360 -15.41 -23.89 -0.85
CA SER A 360 -14.02 -23.98 -0.39
C SER A 360 -13.81 -23.46 1.03
N SER A 361 -14.80 -22.76 1.59
CA SER A 361 -14.99 -22.68 3.04
C SER A 361 -15.49 -24.05 3.50
N PRO A 362 -14.75 -24.79 4.34
CA PRO A 362 -15.14 -26.14 4.68
C PRO A 362 -16.52 -26.12 5.34
N PRO A 363 -17.43 -27.03 4.95
CA PRO A 363 -18.68 -27.18 5.68
C PRO A 363 -18.35 -27.47 7.14
N VAL A 364 -19.05 -26.78 8.05
CA VAL A 364 -19.09 -27.16 9.47
C VAL A 364 -19.80 -28.52 9.52
N HIS A 365 -19.04 -29.60 9.34
CA HIS A 365 -19.57 -30.94 9.55
C HIS A 365 -19.65 -31.18 11.05
N THR A 366 -20.89 -31.14 11.51
CA THR A 366 -21.37 -31.70 12.77
C THR A 366 -20.88 -33.14 12.95
N ASN A 367 -20.18 -33.37 14.06
CA ASN A 367 -19.95 -34.64 14.76
C ASN A 367 -19.24 -35.77 13.98
N PRO A 368 -17.91 -35.95 14.12
CA PRO A 368 -17.23 -37.12 13.60
C PRO A 368 -17.53 -38.33 14.50
N ARG A 369 -18.24 -39.34 13.96
CA ARG A 369 -18.21 -40.68 14.54
C ARG A 369 -16.81 -41.25 14.27
N GLY A 370 -16.05 -41.50 15.34
CA GLY A 370 -14.65 -41.92 15.27
C GLY A 370 -14.46 -43.29 14.61
N ILE A 371 -13.49 -43.35 13.70
CA ILE A 371 -12.83 -44.56 13.24
C ILE A 371 -11.34 -44.32 13.50
N ASP A 372 -10.73 -45.13 14.37
CA ASP A 372 -9.37 -44.87 14.87
C ASP A 372 -8.28 -45.26 13.85
N THR A 373 -8.56 -46.23 12.98
CA THR A 373 -7.59 -46.70 11.98
C THR A 373 -8.28 -47.06 10.66
N PHE A 374 -7.63 -46.73 9.54
CA PHE A 374 -8.02 -47.16 8.21
C PHE A 374 -6.91 -48.03 7.63
N ASP A 375 -7.19 -49.32 7.41
CA ASP A 375 -6.32 -50.17 6.62
C ASP A 375 -6.67 -50.03 5.14
N CYS A 376 -5.71 -49.61 4.32
CA CYS A 376 -5.93 -49.36 2.90
C CYS A 376 -4.65 -49.63 2.08
N VAL A 377 -4.74 -50.57 1.15
CA VAL A 377 -3.67 -50.86 0.18
C VAL A 377 -3.65 -49.90 -1.02
N HIS A 378 -4.54 -48.90 -1.04
CA HIS A 378 -4.67 -47.99 -2.18
C HIS A 378 -3.41 -47.14 -2.43
N PRO A 379 -2.76 -46.52 -1.41
CA PRO A 379 -1.59 -45.68 -1.66
C PRO A 379 -0.41 -46.47 -2.27
N THR A 380 -0.21 -47.70 -1.79
CA THR A 380 0.87 -48.58 -2.25
C THR A 380 0.56 -49.20 -3.61
N ARG A 381 -0.70 -49.57 -3.89
CA ARG A 381 -1.12 -50.06 -5.22
C ARG A 381 -1.04 -48.94 -6.27
N LEU A 382 -1.45 -47.71 -5.91
CA LEU A 382 -1.37 -46.54 -6.78
C LEU A 382 0.08 -46.26 -7.20
N GLY A 383 1.03 -46.30 -6.25
CA GLY A 383 2.46 -46.12 -6.53
C GLY A 383 3.05 -47.17 -7.47
N ARG A 384 2.65 -48.45 -7.34
CA ARG A 384 3.11 -49.53 -8.23
C ARG A 384 2.66 -49.37 -9.68
N HIS A 385 1.57 -48.64 -9.91
CA HIS A 385 1.05 -48.33 -11.24
C HIS A 385 1.39 -46.91 -11.71
N GLY A 386 2.36 -46.25 -11.06
CA GLY A 386 2.86 -44.93 -11.46
C GLY A 386 1.96 -43.75 -11.09
N GLY A 387 0.96 -43.96 -10.23
CA GLY A 387 0.11 -42.88 -9.70
C GLY A 387 0.64 -42.31 -8.38
N ALA A 388 0.30 -41.05 -8.09
CA ALA A 388 0.65 -40.39 -6.84
C ALA A 388 -0.58 -39.73 -6.22
N LEU A 389 -0.70 -39.79 -4.89
CA LEU A 389 -1.69 -39.01 -4.16
C LEU A 389 -1.24 -37.55 -4.15
N VAL A 390 -2.08 -36.68 -4.68
CA VAL A 390 -1.84 -35.24 -4.74
C VAL A 390 -2.95 -34.50 -4.00
N ARG A 391 -2.61 -33.38 -3.37
CA ARG A 391 -3.62 -32.51 -2.73
C ARG A 391 -4.65 -32.03 -3.76
N ALA A 392 -5.89 -31.77 -3.34
CA ALA A 392 -7.01 -31.37 -4.21
C ALA A 392 -6.67 -30.21 -5.19
N ARG A 393 -5.80 -29.28 -4.76
CA ARG A 393 -5.27 -28.19 -5.61
C ARG A 393 -4.57 -28.65 -6.90
N HIS A 394 -4.16 -29.91 -7.00
CA HIS A 394 -3.49 -30.47 -8.18
C HIS A 394 -4.47 -31.12 -9.17
N TRP A 395 -5.77 -31.16 -8.88
CA TRP A 395 -6.78 -31.84 -9.70
C TRP A 395 -7.35 -30.98 -10.83
N SER A 396 -6.81 -29.78 -11.09
CA SER A 396 -7.29 -28.89 -12.14
C SER A 396 -6.56 -29.12 -13.47
N ARG A 397 -7.02 -30.11 -14.26
CA ARG A 397 -6.71 -30.19 -15.70
C ARG A 397 -7.99 -30.41 -16.51
N GLY A 398 -8.37 -29.39 -17.27
CA GLY A 398 -9.26 -29.49 -18.42
C GLY A 398 -10.66 -28.90 -18.22
N GLY A 399 -10.97 -27.84 -18.98
CA GLY A 399 -12.34 -27.42 -19.30
C GLY A 399 -13.11 -26.67 -18.21
N GLY A 400 -13.25 -25.34 -18.37
CA GLY A 400 -14.45 -24.57 -17.99
C GLY A 400 -14.86 -24.39 -16.52
N GLU A 401 -14.57 -25.31 -15.59
CA GLU A 401 -15.23 -25.36 -14.27
C GLU A 401 -14.29 -25.30 -13.06
N GLY A 402 -13.00 -25.02 -13.25
CA GLY A 402 -11.98 -25.04 -12.18
C GLY A 402 -11.28 -23.72 -11.88
N GLN A 403 -11.81 -22.57 -12.32
CA GLN A 403 -11.17 -21.27 -12.03
C GLN A 403 -11.69 -20.70 -10.72
N VAL A 404 -10.81 -20.58 -9.72
CA VAL A 404 -11.10 -19.82 -8.50
C VAL A 404 -11.20 -18.34 -8.86
N PRO A 405 -12.29 -17.65 -8.51
CA PRO A 405 -12.43 -16.22 -8.77
C PRO A 405 -11.27 -15.41 -8.20
N ARG A 406 -10.89 -14.34 -8.91
CA ARG A 406 -9.87 -13.38 -8.52
C ARG A 406 -10.30 -11.97 -8.93
N ALA A 407 -9.76 -10.96 -8.26
CA ALA A 407 -9.94 -9.56 -8.63
C ALA A 407 -9.24 -9.19 -9.97
N SER A 408 -8.36 -10.05 -10.48
CA SER A 408 -7.64 -9.85 -11.73
C SER A 408 -7.41 -11.15 -12.51
N ILE A 409 -7.18 -11.00 -13.81
CA ILE A 409 -6.74 -12.05 -14.73
C ILE A 409 -5.36 -11.74 -15.29
N GLN A 410 -4.65 -12.79 -15.71
CA GLN A 410 -3.30 -12.66 -16.27
C GLN A 410 -3.28 -13.01 -17.75
N LEU A 411 -3.17 -12.00 -18.61
CA LEU A 411 -3.31 -12.12 -20.06
C LEU A 411 -2.15 -12.90 -20.69
N ALA A 412 -1.02 -13.06 -20.00
CA ALA A 412 0.06 -13.94 -20.43
C ALA A 412 -0.32 -15.43 -20.46
N LYS A 413 -1.41 -15.85 -19.79
CA LYS A 413 -1.84 -17.26 -19.73
C LYS A 413 -2.33 -17.75 -21.10
N GLY A 414 -1.96 -18.99 -21.44
CA GLY A 414 -2.27 -19.59 -22.74
C GLY A 414 -3.76 -19.71 -23.08
N GLN A 415 -4.64 -19.71 -22.07
CA GLN A 415 -6.09 -19.73 -22.26
C GLN A 415 -6.62 -18.53 -23.07
N PHE A 416 -5.89 -17.41 -23.11
CA PHE A 416 -6.30 -16.21 -23.81
C PHE A 416 -5.81 -16.14 -25.27
N ARG A 417 -4.97 -17.09 -25.72
CA ARG A 417 -4.31 -17.06 -27.04
C ARG A 417 -5.28 -16.91 -28.23
N GLY A 418 -6.50 -17.43 -28.11
CA GLY A 418 -7.55 -17.33 -29.14
C GLY A 418 -8.84 -16.69 -28.64
N ASP A 419 -8.83 -16.01 -27.49
CA ASP A 419 -10.03 -15.39 -26.93
C ASP A 419 -10.31 -14.04 -27.63
N ALA A 420 -11.27 -14.03 -28.55
CA ALA A 420 -11.65 -12.86 -29.34
C ALA A 420 -12.43 -11.80 -28.54
N ARG A 421 -12.85 -12.10 -27.31
CA ARG A 421 -13.61 -11.16 -26.46
C ARG A 421 -12.69 -10.04 -25.93
N PRO A 422 -13.23 -8.85 -25.61
CA PRO A 422 -12.48 -7.83 -24.86
C PRO A 422 -12.19 -8.30 -23.43
N VAL A 423 -11.37 -7.55 -22.68
CA VAL A 423 -11.11 -7.84 -21.25
C VAL A 423 -12.41 -7.94 -20.47
N ASP A 424 -13.32 -6.98 -20.67
CA ASP A 424 -14.67 -6.98 -20.11
C ASP A 424 -15.61 -6.34 -21.13
N ALA A 425 -16.70 -7.04 -21.47
CA ALA A 425 -17.64 -6.63 -22.50
C ALA A 425 -18.54 -5.45 -22.09
N GLU A 426 -18.68 -5.20 -20.79
CA GLU A 426 -19.44 -4.08 -20.23
C GLU A 426 -18.53 -2.92 -19.81
N CYS A 427 -17.22 -3.01 -20.07
CA CYS A 427 -16.28 -1.96 -19.72
C CYS A 427 -16.23 -0.87 -20.80
N GLY A 428 -16.55 0.36 -20.40
CA GLY A 428 -16.47 1.55 -21.26
C GLY A 428 -15.05 2.10 -21.48
N CYS A 429 -14.00 1.44 -20.98
CA CYS A 429 -12.65 1.97 -21.12
C CYS A 429 -12.23 2.05 -22.60
N PRO A 430 -11.35 2.99 -22.99
CA PRO A 430 -10.99 3.14 -24.40
C PRO A 430 -10.37 1.87 -25.02
N THR A 431 -9.71 1.03 -24.21
CA THR A 431 -9.19 -0.27 -24.66
C THR A 431 -10.31 -1.27 -24.98
N CYS A 432 -11.30 -1.44 -24.11
CA CYS A 432 -12.40 -2.39 -24.36
C CYS A 432 -13.35 -1.86 -25.44
N ALA A 433 -13.64 -0.55 -25.42
CA ALA A 433 -14.51 0.11 -26.40
C ALA A 433 -13.93 0.08 -27.83
N ALA A 434 -12.60 0.16 -27.97
CA ALA A 434 -11.93 0.02 -29.27
C ALA A 434 -11.91 -1.43 -29.80
N GLY A 435 -12.40 -2.41 -29.03
CA GLY A 435 -12.50 -3.80 -29.46
C GLY A 435 -11.19 -4.59 -29.39
N TYR A 436 -10.19 -4.15 -28.61
CA TYR A 436 -8.98 -4.93 -28.39
C TYR A 436 -9.32 -6.25 -27.70
N SER A 437 -9.05 -7.36 -28.38
CA SER A 437 -9.33 -8.70 -27.87
C SER A 437 -8.29 -9.14 -26.83
N ARG A 438 -8.70 -10.05 -25.93
CA ARG A 438 -7.79 -10.73 -25.01
C ARG A 438 -6.70 -11.50 -25.76
N ALA A 439 -6.98 -12.03 -26.96
CA ALA A 439 -5.99 -12.66 -27.83
C ALA A 439 -4.91 -11.70 -28.31
N TYR A 440 -5.28 -10.49 -28.73
CA TYR A 440 -4.32 -9.47 -29.11
C TYR A 440 -3.50 -9.01 -27.90
N LEU A 441 -4.14 -8.75 -26.77
CA LEU A 441 -3.46 -8.37 -25.53
C LEU A 441 -2.51 -9.48 -25.06
N HIS A 442 -2.92 -10.75 -25.13
CA HIS A 442 -2.07 -11.91 -24.87
C HIS A 442 -0.82 -11.90 -25.77
N HIS A 443 -1.01 -11.70 -27.07
CA HIS A 443 0.10 -11.61 -28.03
C HIS A 443 1.08 -10.49 -27.65
N CYS A 444 0.60 -9.26 -27.44
CA CYS A 444 1.45 -8.12 -27.09
C CYS A 444 2.20 -8.34 -25.78
N VAL A 445 1.52 -8.84 -24.74
CA VAL A 445 2.14 -9.13 -23.44
C VAL A 445 3.22 -10.21 -23.57
N ARG A 446 2.98 -11.27 -24.36
CA ARG A 446 3.94 -12.36 -24.58
C ARG A 446 5.12 -11.93 -25.44
N ALA A 447 4.91 -11.00 -26.37
CA ALA A 447 5.94 -10.42 -27.21
C ALA A 447 6.79 -9.35 -26.49
N GLY A 448 6.33 -8.86 -25.34
CA GLY A 448 7.00 -7.77 -24.62
C GLY A 448 6.73 -6.38 -25.22
N GLU A 449 5.68 -6.24 -26.02
CA GLU A 449 5.32 -4.99 -26.66
C GLU A 449 4.74 -3.98 -25.67
N LEU A 450 5.24 -2.75 -25.70
CA LEU A 450 4.84 -1.67 -24.77
C LEU A 450 3.33 -1.40 -24.82
N VAL A 451 2.72 -1.52 -26.00
CA VAL A 451 1.29 -1.29 -26.22
C VAL A 451 0.42 -2.22 -25.38
N GLY A 452 0.84 -3.48 -25.16
CA GLY A 452 0.09 -4.44 -24.35
C GLY A 452 -0.05 -3.96 -22.90
N GLY A 453 1.08 -3.52 -22.31
CA GLY A 453 1.08 -2.95 -20.97
C GLY A 453 0.28 -1.65 -20.88
N ALA A 454 0.41 -0.76 -21.87
CA ALA A 454 -0.31 0.51 -21.91
C ALA A 454 -1.84 0.33 -21.95
N LEU A 455 -2.34 -0.55 -22.83
CA LEU A 455 -3.78 -0.85 -22.96
C LEU A 455 -4.34 -1.48 -21.67
N LEU A 456 -3.60 -2.39 -21.04
CA LEU A 456 -4.00 -2.99 -19.77
C LEU A 456 -3.96 -1.98 -18.62
N THR A 457 -2.97 -1.09 -18.59
CA THR A 457 -2.93 0.03 -17.63
C THR A 457 -4.13 0.96 -17.84
N GLN A 458 -4.50 1.28 -19.07
CA GLN A 458 -5.69 2.10 -19.37
C GLN A 458 -6.98 1.45 -18.84
N HIS A 459 -7.14 0.15 -19.08
CA HIS A 459 -8.27 -0.63 -18.56
C HIS A 459 -8.30 -0.63 -17.03
N ASN A 460 -7.16 -0.85 -16.37
CA ASN A 460 -7.10 -0.90 -14.91
C ASN A 460 -7.39 0.46 -14.26
N VAL A 461 -6.87 1.55 -14.84
CA VAL A 461 -7.16 2.92 -14.38
C VAL A 461 -8.65 3.22 -14.47
N TRP A 462 -9.26 2.97 -15.63
CA TRP A 462 -10.69 3.12 -15.82
C TRP A 462 -11.49 2.30 -14.81
N THR A 463 -11.10 1.04 -14.61
CA THR A 463 -11.78 0.12 -13.70
C THR A 463 -11.79 0.66 -12.27
N MET A 464 -10.68 1.21 -11.78
CA MET A 464 -10.63 1.80 -10.43
C MET A 464 -11.45 3.10 -10.33
N ASN A 465 -11.47 3.94 -11.35
CA ASN A 465 -12.32 5.14 -11.35
C ASN A 465 -13.81 4.78 -11.39
N ALA A 466 -14.18 3.76 -12.16
CA ALA A 466 -15.54 3.23 -12.19
C ALA A 466 -15.96 2.64 -10.83
N LEU A 467 -15.05 1.95 -10.12
CA LEU A 467 -15.30 1.50 -8.74
C LEU A 467 -15.64 2.67 -7.82
N MET A 468 -14.83 3.73 -7.86
CA MET A 468 -15.08 4.93 -7.05
C MET A 468 -16.41 5.60 -7.41
N ALA A 469 -16.77 5.63 -8.70
CA ALA A 469 -18.05 6.16 -9.16
C ALA A 469 -19.24 5.34 -8.67
N ASP A 470 -19.16 4.01 -8.77
CA ASP A 470 -20.20 3.09 -8.27
C ASP A 470 -20.39 3.23 -6.76
N VAL A 471 -19.29 3.34 -6.00
CA VAL A 471 -19.32 3.58 -4.55
C VAL A 471 -19.98 4.92 -4.20
N ARG A 472 -19.61 6.01 -4.90
CA ARG A 472 -20.24 7.33 -4.67
C ARG A 472 -21.74 7.31 -4.98
N ALA A 473 -22.13 6.67 -6.08
CA ALA A 473 -23.53 6.56 -6.47
C ALA A 473 -24.34 5.77 -5.43
N ALA A 474 -23.79 4.68 -4.91
CA ALA A 474 -24.44 3.87 -3.89
C ALA A 474 -24.67 4.64 -2.58
N ILE A 475 -23.64 5.33 -2.06
CA ILE A 475 -23.78 6.14 -0.84
C ILE A 475 -24.80 7.26 -1.05
N ALA A 476 -24.79 7.94 -2.20
CA ALA A 476 -25.76 8.99 -2.51
C ALA A 476 -27.20 8.45 -2.62
N ALA A 477 -27.36 7.22 -3.11
CA ALA A 477 -28.66 6.55 -3.24
C ALA A 477 -29.12 5.81 -1.97
N GLY A 478 -28.31 5.77 -0.91
CA GLY A 478 -28.58 4.97 0.29
C GLY A 478 -28.55 3.45 0.03
N THR A 479 -27.84 3.01 -1.01
CA THR A 479 -27.64 1.59 -1.31
C THR A 479 -26.54 1.05 -0.39
N PRO A 480 -26.76 -0.08 0.32
CA PRO A 480 -25.74 -0.67 1.18
C PRO A 480 -24.46 -1.00 0.42
N LEU A 481 -23.30 -0.63 0.98
CA LEU A 481 -22.00 -0.85 0.34
C LEU A 481 -21.71 -2.32 0.02
N GLU A 482 -22.20 -3.24 0.85
CA GLU A 482 -22.07 -4.69 0.66
C GLU A 482 -22.67 -5.15 -0.68
N GLN A 483 -23.79 -4.56 -1.11
CA GLN A 483 -24.40 -4.88 -2.41
C GLN A 483 -23.52 -4.43 -3.57
N VAL A 484 -22.81 -3.31 -3.41
CA VAL A 484 -21.84 -2.85 -4.40
C VAL A 484 -20.63 -3.78 -4.39
N GLU A 485 -20.11 -4.13 -3.22
CA GLU A 485 -18.98 -5.04 -3.08
C GLU A 485 -19.26 -6.40 -3.74
N ASP A 486 -20.47 -6.94 -3.59
CA ASP A 486 -20.92 -8.18 -4.24
C ASP A 486 -20.95 -8.09 -5.77
N HIS A 487 -21.13 -6.90 -6.35
CA HIS A 487 -21.05 -6.67 -7.80
C HIS A 487 -19.60 -6.58 -8.30
N TRP A 488 -18.64 -6.36 -7.41
CA TRP A 488 -17.24 -6.18 -7.76
C TRP A 488 -16.41 -7.43 -7.46
N LEU A 489 -16.68 -8.11 -6.35
CA LEU A 489 -15.89 -9.21 -5.82
C LEU A 489 -16.73 -10.48 -5.66
N ALA A 490 -16.10 -11.61 -5.97
CA ALA A 490 -16.69 -12.90 -5.68
C ALA A 490 -16.66 -13.19 -4.17
N PRO A 491 -17.55 -14.05 -3.66
CA PRO A 491 -17.42 -14.61 -2.31
C PRO A 491 -16.03 -15.21 -2.10
N GLY A 492 -15.45 -14.96 -0.93
CA GLY A 492 -14.07 -15.31 -0.56
C GLY A 492 -13.04 -14.21 -0.82
N LEU A 493 -13.40 -13.17 -1.59
CA LEU A 493 -12.52 -12.01 -1.87
C LEU A 493 -12.98 -10.72 -1.18
N ARG A 494 -14.18 -10.71 -0.61
CA ARG A 494 -14.77 -9.52 0.03
C ARG A 494 -14.09 -9.24 1.36
N SER A 495 -14.15 -7.99 1.79
CA SER A 495 -13.57 -7.50 3.03
C SER A 495 -14.02 -8.34 4.24
N ALA A 496 -15.32 -8.64 4.35
CA ALA A 496 -15.89 -9.48 5.40
C ALA A 496 -15.38 -10.93 5.36
N ASP A 497 -15.21 -11.51 4.17
CA ASP A 497 -14.71 -12.88 4.01
C ASP A 497 -13.24 -12.99 4.45
N ILE A 498 -12.44 -11.97 4.17
CA ILE A 498 -11.03 -11.88 4.60
C ILE A 498 -10.94 -11.88 6.13
N VAL A 499 -11.78 -11.10 6.80
CA VAL A 499 -11.85 -11.03 8.27
C VAL A 499 -12.31 -12.37 8.86
N ALA A 500 -13.36 -12.96 8.31
CA ALA A 500 -13.88 -14.25 8.76
C ALA A 500 -12.84 -15.37 8.63
N ALA A 501 -12.15 -15.43 7.49
CA ALA A 501 -11.08 -16.40 7.26
C ALA A 501 -9.91 -16.23 8.25
N ASP A 502 -9.58 -15.00 8.64
CA ASP A 502 -8.55 -14.74 9.64
C ASP A 502 -8.97 -15.17 11.06
N ALA A 503 -10.20 -14.85 11.45
CA ALA A 503 -10.76 -15.26 12.74
C ALA A 503 -10.74 -16.79 12.90
N MET A 504 -11.10 -17.53 11.84
CA MET A 504 -11.04 -19.00 11.82
C MET A 504 -9.60 -19.51 11.97
N ARG A 505 -8.62 -18.91 11.27
CA ARG A 505 -7.20 -19.30 11.39
C ARG A 505 -6.68 -19.10 12.82
N ARG A 506 -7.01 -17.97 13.46
CA ARG A 506 -6.61 -17.68 14.85
C ARG A 506 -7.31 -18.59 15.86
N GLY A 507 -8.60 -18.85 15.68
CA GLY A 507 -9.36 -19.76 16.54
C GLY A 507 -8.85 -21.20 16.45
N GLY A 508 -8.52 -21.68 15.25
CA GLY A 508 -7.91 -23.00 15.04
C GLY A 508 -6.50 -23.11 15.64
N ALA A 509 -5.68 -22.06 15.52
CA ALA A 509 -4.36 -22.01 16.16
C ALA A 509 -4.45 -22.01 17.70
N ALA A 510 -5.42 -21.28 18.28
CA ALA A 510 -5.67 -21.28 19.72
C ALA A 510 -6.16 -22.64 20.22
N ALA A 511 -7.03 -23.32 19.47
CA ALA A 511 -7.50 -24.67 19.79
C ALA A 511 -6.37 -25.72 19.69
N ALA A 512 -5.49 -25.62 18.69
CA ALA A 512 -4.32 -26.48 18.56
C ALA A 512 -3.29 -26.27 19.70
N ALA A 513 -3.10 -25.03 20.15
CA ALA A 513 -2.23 -24.71 21.29
C ALA A 513 -2.81 -25.17 22.63
N ALA A 514 -4.15 -25.25 22.75
CA ALA A 514 -4.83 -25.75 23.96
C ALA A 514 -4.90 -27.30 24.03
N GLY A 515 -4.70 -28.00 22.91
CA GLY A 515 -4.74 -29.47 22.83
C GLY A 515 -3.45 -30.18 23.24
N ASP A 516 -2.38 -29.45 23.54
CA ASP A 516 -1.06 -30.02 23.92
C ASP A 516 -0.84 -30.03 25.45
N GLY A 517 -1.92 -29.87 26.23
CA GLY A 517 -1.90 -29.93 27.69
C GLY A 517 -2.78 -31.07 28.21
N GLY A 518 -2.25 -32.31 28.23
CA GLY A 518 -3.01 -33.46 28.75
C GLY A 518 -2.24 -34.78 28.80
N ASP A 519 -1.35 -34.90 29.79
CA ASP A 519 -1.03 -36.05 30.67
C ASP A 519 -0.69 -37.45 30.07
N GLY A 520 0.40 -38.05 30.56
CA GLY A 520 0.68 -39.48 30.35
C GLY A 520 2.14 -39.91 30.43
N SER A 521 2.62 -40.20 31.64
CA SER A 521 3.86 -40.88 32.00
C SER A 521 4.22 -42.14 31.17
N VAL A 522 5.46 -42.26 30.68
CA VAL A 522 6.18 -43.56 30.66
C VAL A 522 7.68 -43.36 30.88
N ALA A 523 8.19 -44.23 31.74
CA ALA A 523 9.51 -44.40 32.32
C ALA A 523 10.74 -44.29 31.40
N ALA A 524 11.83 -43.87 32.04
CA ALA A 524 13.21 -44.04 31.60
C ALA A 524 13.59 -45.53 31.48
N THR A 525 14.32 -45.88 30.42
CA THR A 525 15.26 -47.00 30.41
C THR A 525 16.46 -46.73 29.51
N HIS A 526 17.60 -47.21 30.02
CA HIS A 526 19.00 -47.05 29.65
C HIS A 526 19.48 -47.51 28.25
N ALA A 527 20.62 -46.91 27.85
CA ALA A 527 21.79 -47.52 27.16
C ALA A 527 21.62 -47.93 25.68
N THR A 528 22.56 -47.82 24.73
CA THR A 528 24.04 -47.68 24.70
C THR A 528 24.47 -47.51 23.22
N GLY A 529 25.69 -47.00 22.95
CA GLY A 529 26.45 -47.26 21.70
C GLY A 529 26.55 -46.07 20.73
N VAL A 530 27.58 -45.22 20.80
CA VAL A 530 28.90 -45.32 20.11
C VAL A 530 28.82 -45.36 18.58
N ALA A 531 29.23 -44.28 17.91
CA ALA A 531 30.36 -44.22 16.96
C ALA A 531 30.22 -43.07 15.95
N ALA A 532 31.24 -42.20 15.94
CA ALA A 532 31.51 -41.27 14.85
C ALA A 532 32.19 -41.99 13.68
N ALA A 533 31.88 -41.61 12.45
CA ALA A 533 32.81 -41.69 11.32
C ALA A 533 32.40 -40.72 10.20
N ALA A 534 33.36 -39.90 9.81
CA ALA A 534 33.29 -38.94 8.73
C ALA A 534 33.61 -39.58 7.36
N GLY A 535 33.20 -38.90 6.29
CA GLY A 535 33.93 -38.90 5.02
C GLY A 535 33.20 -39.47 3.82
N GLY A 536 32.97 -38.64 2.80
CA GLY A 536 32.57 -39.09 1.47
C GLY A 536 32.07 -37.97 0.55
N ARG A 537 33.00 -37.30 -0.14
CA ARG A 537 32.73 -36.40 -1.28
C ARG A 537 32.10 -37.17 -2.45
N SER A 538 31.24 -36.52 -3.22
CA SER A 538 31.30 -36.59 -4.69
C SER A 538 30.52 -35.44 -5.33
N ASP A 539 31.21 -34.76 -6.26
CA ASP A 539 30.67 -33.76 -7.19
C ASP A 539 29.84 -34.43 -8.31
N GLY A 540 28.87 -33.69 -8.85
CA GLY A 540 28.18 -34.03 -10.09
C GLY A 540 27.17 -32.96 -10.48
N GLY A 541 27.52 -32.10 -11.44
CA GLY A 541 26.68 -31.01 -11.94
C GLY A 541 25.64 -31.44 -12.98
N GLY A 542 24.76 -30.49 -13.33
CA GLY A 542 24.03 -30.49 -14.60
C GLY A 542 22.58 -29.98 -14.55
N ALA A 543 22.35 -28.86 -15.24
CA ALA A 543 21.08 -28.34 -15.82
C ALA A 543 19.94 -27.97 -14.84
N GLY A 544 19.36 -26.77 -14.84
CA GLY A 544 19.10 -25.86 -15.96
C GLY A 544 17.65 -26.03 -16.42
N GLY A 545 16.68 -25.49 -15.65
CA GLY A 545 15.26 -25.61 -15.97
C GLY A 545 14.33 -25.01 -14.91
N GLY A 546 14.41 -23.69 -14.70
CA GLY A 546 13.53 -22.98 -13.77
C GLY A 546 12.18 -22.63 -14.39
N SER A 547 11.21 -23.53 -14.32
CA SER A 547 9.78 -23.19 -14.48
C SER A 547 9.18 -22.93 -13.09
N GLY A 548 9.29 -21.69 -12.62
CA GLY A 548 8.70 -21.25 -11.36
C GLY A 548 7.23 -20.91 -11.53
N ASP A 549 6.35 -21.89 -11.31
CA ASP A 549 4.95 -21.66 -10.96
C ASP A 549 4.89 -21.10 -9.53
N ALA A 550 4.81 -19.78 -9.39
CA ALA A 550 4.44 -19.13 -8.13
C ALA A 550 2.98 -18.71 -8.19
N ALA A 551 2.15 -19.39 -7.41
CA ALA A 551 0.78 -19.00 -7.14
C ALA A 551 0.78 -17.63 -6.43
N ASP A 552 0.20 -16.64 -7.08
CA ASP A 552 -0.02 -15.30 -6.57
C ASP A 552 -1.20 -15.36 -5.58
N ASP A 553 -0.88 -15.37 -4.28
CA ASP A 553 -1.78 -14.98 -3.22
C ASP A 553 -1.81 -13.46 -3.13
N GLY A 554 -2.97 -12.89 -2.75
CA GLY A 554 -3.21 -11.46 -2.64
C GLY A 554 -2.38 -10.80 -1.53
N SER A 555 -1.07 -10.79 -1.70
CA SER A 555 -0.10 -10.18 -0.80
C SER A 555 -0.19 -8.66 -0.90
N ILE A 556 -0.35 -8.04 0.26
CA ILE A 556 -0.37 -6.60 0.51
C ILE A 556 0.84 -5.98 -0.18
N THR A 557 0.59 -5.02 -1.06
CA THR A 557 1.65 -4.30 -1.77
C THR A 557 1.68 -2.87 -1.31
N ALA A 558 2.29 -2.62 -0.15
CA ALA A 558 2.89 -1.31 0.08
C ALA A 558 4.15 -1.21 -0.81
N ALA A 559 4.32 -0.01 -1.38
CA ALA A 559 5.08 0.30 -2.57
C ALA A 559 6.52 -0.24 -2.63
N ALA A 560 6.99 -0.60 -3.84
CA ALA A 560 8.33 -0.31 -4.37
C ALA A 560 8.51 -0.97 -5.74
N LEU A 561 9.04 -0.20 -6.70
CA LEU A 561 9.51 -0.54 -8.08
C LEU A 561 8.50 -0.65 -9.24
#